data_AF-A0A316F3T9-F1
#
_entry.id   AF-A0A316F3T9-F1
#
_cell.length_a   1.000
_cell.length_b   1.000
_cell.length_c   1.000
_cell.angle_alpha   90.00
_cell.angle_beta   90.00
_cell.angle_gamma   90.00
#
_symmetry.space_group_name_H-M   'P 1'
#
loop_
_entity.id
_entity.type
_entity.pdbx_description
1 polymer ?
#
loop_
_entity_poly.entity_id
_entity_poly.type
_entity_poly.pdbx_seq_one_letter_code
_entity_poly.pdbx_strand_id
1 'polypeptide(L)' 'MQTARELFGPDRLMFGSDWPVCELVATYEQVVDLMTAVLGGRPAGIFGRNAARVYRWEL' A
#
# COMPACT_ATOMS: atom_id res chain seq x y z
N MET A 1 -6.61 -2.11 9.09
CA MET A 1 -5.86 -0.90 8.66
C MET A 1 -5.55 0.05 9.81
N GLN A 2 -6.53 0.42 10.65
CA GLN A 2 -6.30 1.34 11.78
C GLN A 2 -5.21 0.86 12.76
N THR A 3 -5.26 -0.39 13.21
CA THR A 3 -4.24 -0.98 14.09
C THR A 3 -2.83 -0.95 13.49
N ALA A 4 -2.69 -1.25 12.19
CA ALA A 4 -1.39 -1.20 11.53
C ALA A 4 -0.83 0.23 11.46
N ARG A 5 -1.68 1.23 11.22
CA ARG A 5 -1.27 2.65 11.24
C ARG A 5 -0.81 3.09 12.63
N GLU A 6 -1.52 2.69 13.67
CA GLU A 6 -1.19 3.02 15.06
C GLU A 6 0.14 2.38 15.50
N LEU A 7 0.36 1.10 15.17
CA LEU A 7 1.56 0.38 15.59
C LEU A 7 2.81 0.74 14.79
N PHE A 8 2.67 0.89 13.47
CA PHE A 8 3.82 1.08 12.57
C PHE A 8 4.10 2.54 12.25
N GLY A 9 3.08 3.40 12.23
CA GLY A 9 3.19 4.75 11.70
C GLY A 9 3.31 4.77 10.17
N PRO A 10 3.16 5.95 9.54
CA PRO A 10 3.05 6.07 8.09
C PRO A 10 4.32 5.71 7.33
N ASP A 11 5.51 5.85 7.94
CA ASP A 11 6.81 5.61 7.28
C ASP A 11 7.18 4.12 7.18
N ARG A 12 6.42 3.24 7.85
CA ARG A 12 6.65 1.79 7.89
C ARG A 12 5.50 0.98 7.26
N LEU A 13 4.61 1.66 6.52
CA LEU A 13 3.57 1.01 5.73
C LEU A 13 3.88 1.12 4.23
N MET A 14 3.53 0.09 3.47
CA MET A 14 3.64 0.09 2.00
C MET A 14 2.42 -0.60 1.39
N PHE A 15 1.96 -0.10 0.25
CA PHE A 15 0.92 -0.74 -0.55
C PHE A 15 1.52 -1.93 -1.31
N GLY A 16 0.79 -3.04 -1.34
CA GLY A 16 1.06 -4.19 -2.19
C GLY A 16 -0.27 -4.84 -2.54
N SER A 17 -0.52 -5.04 -3.84
CA SER A 17 -1.81 -5.58 -4.31
C SER A 17 -1.93 -7.09 -4.16
N ASP A 18 -0.79 -7.79 -4.06
CA ASP A 18 -0.72 -9.25 -4.16
C ASP A 18 -1.19 -9.79 -5.54
N TRP A 19 -1.05 -8.99 -6.60
CA TRP A 19 -1.34 -9.47 -7.96
C TRP A 19 -0.31 -10.53 -8.40
N PRO A 20 -0.73 -11.63 -9.06
CA PRO A 20 -2.08 -11.92 -9.56
C PRO A 20 -3.00 -12.66 -8.58
N VAL A 21 -2.56 -12.97 -7.36
CA VAL A 21 -3.34 -13.74 -6.37
C VAL A 21 -4.62 -13.02 -5.95
N CYS A 22 -4.59 -11.69 -5.86
CA CYS A 22 -5.78 -10.90 -5.50
C CYS A 22 -6.99 -11.13 -6.42
N GLU A 23 -6.76 -11.47 -7.70
CA GLU A 23 -7.80 -11.71 -8.72
C GLU A 23 -8.73 -12.89 -8.38
N LEU A 24 -8.38 -13.71 -7.38
CA LEU A 24 -9.27 -14.74 -6.85
C LEU A 24 -10.52 -14.17 -6.15
N VAL A 25 -10.46 -12.91 -5.68
CA VAL A 25 -11.51 -12.28 -4.85
C VAL A 25 -11.83 -10.84 -5.22
N ALA A 26 -10.93 -10.12 -5.91
CA ALA A 26 -11.12 -8.74 -6.36
C ALA A 26 -10.17 -8.40 -7.51
N THR A 27 -10.58 -7.50 -8.41
CA THR A 27 -9.65 -7.02 -9.46
C THR A 27 -8.56 -6.14 -8.88
N TYR A 28 -7.43 -6.04 -9.58
CA TYR A 28 -6.36 -5.11 -9.23
C TYR A 28 -6.89 -3.68 -8.94
N GLU A 29 -7.76 -3.14 -9.80
CA GLU A 29 -8.34 -1.81 -9.64
C GLU A 29 -9.16 -1.71 -8.34
N GLN A 30 -9.97 -2.73 -8.04
CA GLN A 30 -10.75 -2.76 -6.79
C GLN A 30 -9.86 -2.73 -5.55
N VAL A 31 -8.72 -3.44 -5.57
CA VAL A 31 -7.75 -3.41 -4.47
C VAL A 31 -7.12 -2.04 -4.32
N VAL A 32 -6.70 -1.42 -5.43
CA VAL A 32 -6.09 -0.08 -5.42
C VAL A 32 -7.10 0.98 -4.94
N ASP A 33 -8.35 0.93 -5.41
CA ASP A 33 -9.39 1.89 -5.08
C ASP A 33 -9.82 1.77 -3.61
N LEU A 34 -9.99 0.54 -3.11
CA LEU A 34 -10.27 0.29 -1.70
C LEU A 34 -9.16 0.89 -0.81
N MET A 35 -7.90 0.66 -1.16
CA MET A 35 -6.77 1.20 -0.40
C MET A 35 -6.68 2.72 -0.48
N THR A 36 -6.99 3.30 -1.64
CA THR A 36 -7.08 4.75 -1.83
C THR A 36 -8.16 5.35 -0.93
N ALA A 37 -9.34 4.72 -0.86
CA ALA A 37 -10.44 5.16 -0.01
C ALA A 37 -10.09 5.07 1.48
N VAL A 38 -9.55 3.95 1.94
CA VAL A 38 -9.19 3.73 3.37
C VAL A 38 -8.10 4.70 3.85
N LEU A 39 -7.21 5.11 2.96
CA LEU A 39 -6.13 6.05 3.27
C LEU A 39 -6.51 7.52 3.05
N GLY A 40 -7.67 7.80 2.45
CA GLY A 40 -8.08 9.15 2.08
C GLY A 40 -7.25 9.75 0.93
N GLY A 41 -6.71 8.90 0.05
CA GLY A 41 -5.85 9.28 -1.07
C GLY A 41 -4.72 8.28 -1.31
N ARG A 42 -3.72 8.70 -2.10
CA ARG A 42 -2.53 7.88 -2.40
C ARG A 42 -1.25 8.53 -1.86
N PRO A 43 -1.03 8.51 -0.54
CA PRO A 43 0.16 9.12 0.04
C PRO A 43 1.42 8.47 -0.53
N ALA A 44 2.31 9.30 -1.11
CA ALA A 44 3.52 8.85 -1.79
C ALA A 44 4.45 7.99 -0.91
N GLY A 45 4.39 8.19 0.42
CA GLY A 45 5.03 7.31 1.40
C GLY A 45 4.62 5.84 1.21
N ILE A 46 3.33 5.56 1.36
CA ILE A 46 2.76 4.21 1.35
C ILE A 46 2.77 3.63 -0.08
N PHE A 47 2.48 4.42 -1.10
CA PHE A 47 2.37 3.95 -2.48
C PHE A 47 3.69 3.84 -3.26
N GLY A 48 4.84 4.06 -2.60
CA GLY A 48 6.12 3.78 -3.28
C GLY A 48 7.37 4.20 -2.52
N ARG A 49 7.40 5.39 -1.92
CA ARG A 49 8.63 5.92 -1.29
C ARG A 49 9.16 5.03 -0.17
N ASN A 50 8.27 4.48 0.66
CA ASN A 50 8.66 3.58 1.74
C ASN A 50 9.21 2.26 1.19
N ALA A 51 8.60 1.70 0.15
CA ALA A 51 9.09 0.50 -0.51
C ALA A 51 10.48 0.77 -1.11
N ALA A 52 10.67 1.87 -1.84
CA ALA A 52 11.95 2.25 -2.42
C ALA A 52 13.07 2.35 -1.35
N ARG A 53 12.78 3.00 -0.22
CA ARG A 53 13.71 3.09 0.92
C ARG A 53 14.04 1.72 1.52
N VAL A 54 13.03 0.87 1.72
CA VAL A 54 13.20 -0.44 2.38
C VAL A 54 13.94 -1.43 1.48
N TYR A 55 13.56 -1.50 0.21
CA TYR A 55 14.17 -2.40 -0.77
C TYR A 55 15.49 -1.87 -1.36
N ARG A 56 15.93 -0.67 -0.94
CA ARG A 56 17.10 0.02 -1.49
C ARG A 56 17.01 0.14 -3.02
N TRP A 57 15.81 0.51 -3.49
CA TRP A 57 15.56 0.75 -4.90
C TRP A 57 16.16 2.11 -5.27
N GLU A 58 17.15 2.11 -6.16
CA GLU A 58 17.71 3.32 -6.77
C GLU A 58 16.84 3.71 -7.98
N LEU A 59 16.35 4.96 -7.98
CA LEU A 59 15.68 5.56 -9.15
C LEU A 59 16.71 6.03 -10.17
#